data_AF-A0AA38CVN6-F1
#
_entry.id   AF-A0AA38CVN6-F1
#
_cell.length_a   1.000
_cell.length_b   1.000
_cell.length_c   1.000
_cell.angle_alpha   90.00
_cell.angle_beta   90.00
_cell.angle_gamma   90.00
#
_symmetry.space_group_name_H-M   'P 1'
#
loop_
_entity.id
_entity.type
_entity.pdbx_description
1 polymer ?
#
loop_
_entity_poly.entity_id
_entity_poly.type
_entity_poly.pdbx_seq_one_letter_code
_entity_poly.pdbx_strand_id
1 'polypeptide(L)'
;RGGSSGRSRKQEGFCKWRRKMVKYRFHQYQVVGRALPTATEANPKIYRMKLWATNDVRAKSKFWYFLRKLKKVKKSNGQMLAINE
;
A
#
# COMPACT_ATOMS: atom_id res chain seq x y z
N ARG A 1 -7.01 26.27 -44.82
CA ARG A 1 -5.69 25.62 -44.59
C ARG A 1 -5.51 25.47 -43.08
N GLY A 2 -5.16 24.26 -42.63
CA GLY A 2 -4.92 23.90 -41.22
C GLY A 2 -6.19 23.43 -40.52
N GLY A 3 -6.40 22.18 -40.12
CA GLY A 3 -5.47 21.08 -39.89
C GLY A 3 -5.61 20.59 -38.44
N SER A 4 -6.81 20.16 -38.04
CA SER A 4 -7.03 19.59 -36.70
C SER A 4 -6.69 18.11 -36.72
N SER A 5 -5.50 17.82 -36.19
CA SER A 5 -4.94 16.49 -36.00
C SER A 5 -5.76 15.69 -34.98
N GLY A 6 -6.08 14.46 -35.39
CA GLY A 6 -6.83 13.50 -34.59
C GLY A 6 -6.07 13.03 -33.36
N ARG A 7 -6.79 12.88 -32.24
CA ARG A 7 -6.30 12.19 -31.05
C ARG A 7 -6.96 10.82 -30.99
N SER A 8 -6.21 9.83 -31.47
CA SER A 8 -6.52 8.41 -31.45
C SER A 8 -6.94 7.96 -30.04
N ARG A 9 -8.21 7.55 -29.89
CA ARG A 9 -8.71 6.82 -28.71
C ARG A 9 -8.13 5.42 -28.75
N LYS A 10 -7.07 5.19 -27.98
CA LYS A 10 -6.52 3.86 -27.75
C LYS A 10 -7.54 3.04 -26.95
N GLN A 11 -8.09 2.01 -27.60
CA GLN A 11 -8.80 0.93 -26.93
C GLN A 11 -7.79 0.14 -26.11
N GLU A 12 -8.00 0.01 -24.81
CA GLU A 12 -7.27 -0.94 -23.96
C GLU A 12 -8.27 -1.89 -23.31
N GLY A 13 -7.94 -3.18 -23.43
CA GLY A 13 -8.85 -4.30 -23.35
C GLY A 13 -9.52 -4.47 -22.00
N PHE A 14 -10.82 -4.72 -22.06
CA PHE A 14 -11.59 -5.22 -20.93
C PHE A 14 -11.21 -6.69 -20.66
N CYS A 15 -10.16 -6.91 -19.88
CA CYS A 15 -9.81 -8.24 -19.40
C CYS A 15 -10.91 -8.76 -18.47
N LYS A 16 -11.66 -9.74 -19.00
CA LYS A 16 -12.63 -10.59 -18.32
C LYS A 16 -12.01 -11.25 -17.07
N TRP A 17 -12.38 -10.79 -15.87
CA TRP A 17 -11.97 -11.44 -14.61
C TRP A 17 -13.13 -12.24 -14.00
N ARG A 18 -13.16 -13.54 -14.32
CA ARG A 18 -13.99 -14.53 -13.62
C ARG A 18 -13.45 -14.68 -12.20
N ARG A 19 -14.08 -14.01 -11.24
CA ARG A 19 -13.68 -13.99 -9.83
C ARG A 19 -13.85 -15.39 -9.24
N LYS A 20 -12.77 -16.18 -9.12
CA LYS A 20 -12.76 -17.37 -8.26
C LYS A 20 -12.97 -16.90 -6.82
N MET A 21 -14.01 -17.38 -6.13
CA MET A 21 -14.19 -17.15 -4.70
C MET A 21 -13.17 -17.98 -3.94
N VAL A 22 -12.03 -17.38 -3.60
CA VAL A 22 -11.00 -18.00 -2.77
C VAL A 22 -11.46 -17.94 -1.32
N LYS A 23 -11.44 -19.07 -0.62
CA LYS A 23 -11.74 -19.18 0.82
C LYS A 23 -10.62 -18.44 1.58
N TYR A 24 -10.85 -17.18 1.92
CA TYR A 24 -9.84 -16.34 2.57
C TYR A 24 -9.71 -16.73 4.05
N ARG A 25 -8.67 -17.50 4.39
CA ARG A 25 -8.25 -17.64 5.79
C ARG A 25 -7.58 -16.33 6.19
N PHE A 26 -8.13 -15.67 7.20
CA PHE A 26 -7.55 -14.47 7.75
C PHE A 26 -6.62 -14.85 8.89
N HIS A 27 -5.43 -14.29 8.85
CA HIS A 27 -4.40 -14.39 9.86
C HIS A 27 -4.24 -13.01 10.50
N GLN A 28 -3.95 -13.01 11.80
CA GLN A 28 -3.56 -11.80 12.48
C GLN A 28 -2.10 -11.51 12.13
N TYR A 29 -1.78 -10.26 11.87
CA TYR A 29 -0.41 -9.81 11.63
C TYR A 29 -0.13 -8.60 12.52
N GLN A 30 0.98 -8.64 13.25
CA GLN A 30 1.54 -7.49 13.93
C GLN A 30 2.62 -6.85 13.06
N VAL A 31 2.29 -5.71 12.46
CA VAL A 31 3.21 -4.96 11.60
C VAL A 31 3.76 -3.76 12.37
N VAL A 32 5.08 -3.62 12.34
CA VAL A 32 5.82 -2.52 12.97
C VAL A 32 6.60 -1.75 11.91
N GLY A 33 6.52 -0.43 11.94
CA GLY A 33 7.27 0.43 11.03
C GLY A 33 7.45 1.84 11.59
N ARG A 34 8.40 2.58 11.00
CA ARG A 34 8.73 3.96 11.36
C ARG A 34 8.85 4.82 10.12
N ALA A 35 8.75 6.14 10.29
CA ALA A 35 9.20 7.06 9.26
C ALA A 35 10.74 7.02 9.18
N LEU A 36 11.31 7.41 8.03
CA LEU A 36 12.75 7.60 7.92
C LEU A 36 13.19 8.79 8.79
N PRO A 37 14.35 8.69 9.46
CA PRO A 37 14.89 9.82 10.20
C PRO A 37 15.25 10.95 9.21
N THR A 38 14.81 12.16 9.51
CA THR A 38 15.17 13.37 8.76
C THR A 38 15.96 14.31 9.67
N ALA A 39 16.68 15.27 9.10
CA ALA A 39 17.48 16.25 9.88
C ALA A 39 16.64 17.00 10.94
N THR A 40 15.34 17.13 10.71
CA THR A 40 14.39 17.80 11.62
C THR A 40 13.86 16.88 12.72
N GLU A 41 13.75 15.56 12.46
CA GLU A 41 13.24 14.58 13.42
C GLU A 41 14.17 13.36 13.48
N ALA A 42 15.21 13.45 14.31
CA ALA A 42 16.22 12.40 14.46
C ALA A 42 15.65 11.08 15.02
N ASN A 43 14.58 11.15 15.83
CA ASN A 43 13.96 9.98 16.46
C ASN A 43 12.48 9.84 16.06
N PRO A 44 12.20 9.30 14.86
CA PRO A 44 10.83 9.12 14.39
C PRO A 44 10.07 8.10 15.24
N LYS A 45 8.80 8.42 15.55
CA LYS A 45 7.92 7.55 16.34
C LYS A 45 7.71 6.19 15.66
N ILE A 46 7.86 5.12 16.43
CA ILE A 46 7.61 3.75 15.97
C ILE A 46 6.10 3.47 16.03
N TYR A 47 5.52 3.05 14.91
CA TYR A 47 4.13 2.66 14.79
C TYR A 47 3.99 1.14 14.80
N ARG A 48 3.10 0.64 15.66
CA ARG A 48 2.73 -0.78 15.75
C ARG A 48 1.25 -0.91 15.47
N MET A 49 0.87 -1.87 14.62
CA MET A 49 -0.52 -2.10 14.28
C MET A 49 -0.80 -3.58 14.11
N LYS A 50 -1.92 -4.03 14.70
CA LYS A 50 -2.46 -5.37 14.52
C LYS A 50 -3.46 -5.34 13.37
N LEU A 51 -3.25 -6.17 12.35
CA LEU A 51 -4.01 -6.19 11.11
C LEU A 51 -4.45 -7.61 10.79
N TRP A 52 -5.71 -7.76 10.38
CA TRP A 52 -6.20 -9.01 9.82
C TRP A 52 -6.00 -8.99 8.30
N ALA A 53 -5.25 -9.95 7.79
CA ALA A 53 -4.98 -10.10 6.36
C ALA A 53 -4.84 -11.58 6.00
N THR A 54 -4.93 -11.88 4.71
CA THR A 54 -4.82 -13.26 4.23
C THR A 54 -3.37 -13.69 4.03
N ASN A 55 -2.49 -12.72 3.78
CA ASN A 55 -1.07 -12.90 3.50
C ASN A 55 -0.29 -11.69 4.04
N ASP A 56 1.00 -11.85 4.25
CA ASP A 56 1.94 -10.79 4.64
C ASP A 56 1.92 -9.59 3.67
N VAL A 57 1.88 -9.84 2.35
CA VAL A 57 1.89 -8.77 1.32
C VAL A 57 0.64 -7.87 1.43
N ARG A 58 -0.51 -8.47 1.73
CA ARG A 58 -1.76 -7.74 1.98
C ARG A 58 -1.67 -6.97 3.30
N ALA A 59 -1.05 -7.53 4.33
CA ALA A 59 -0.81 -6.85 5.60
C ALA A 59 0.10 -5.62 5.43
N LYS A 60 1.22 -5.75 4.70
CA LYS A 60 2.13 -4.65 4.34
C LYS A 60 1.38 -3.50 3.66
N SER A 61 0.53 -3.83 2.69
CA SER A 61 -0.22 -2.85 1.91
C SER A 61 -1.26 -2.12 2.78
N LYS A 62 -1.99 -2.85 3.64
CA LYS A 62 -2.92 -2.26 4.62
C LYS A 62 -2.20 -1.33 5.59
N PHE A 63 -1.02 -1.73 6.09
CA PHE A 63 -0.22 -0.92 7.00
C PHE A 63 0.09 0.47 6.42
N TRP A 64 0.62 0.52 5.20
CA TRP A 64 0.92 1.77 4.52
C TRP A 64 -0.33 2.58 4.18
N TYR A 65 -1.46 1.93 3.89
CA TYR A 65 -2.72 2.61 3.66
C TYR A 65 -3.18 3.40 4.89
N PHE A 66 -3.12 2.79 6.08
CA PHE A 66 -3.50 3.46 7.32
C PHE A 66 -2.51 4.55 7.72
N LEU A 67 -1.20 4.31 7.60
CA LEU A 67 -0.19 5.35 7.88
C LEU A 67 -0.33 6.57 6.97
N ARG A 68 -0.69 6.37 5.70
CA ARG A 68 -0.94 7.47 4.77
C ARG A 68 -2.14 8.31 5.21
N LYS A 69 -3.22 7.69 5.71
CA LYS A 69 -4.41 8.40 6.18
C LYS A 69 -4.21 9.12 7.50
N LEU A 70 -3.53 8.48 8.46
CA LEU A 70 -3.41 9.02 9.83
C LEU A 70 -2.23 9.97 10.00
N LYS A 71 -1.07 9.64 9.40
CA LYS A 71 0.20 10.33 9.67
C LYS A 71 0.87 10.88 8.41
N LYS A 72 0.22 10.78 7.24
CA LYS A 72 0.74 11.20 5.93
C LYS A 72 2.11 10.57 5.58
N VAL A 73 2.48 9.47 6.22
CA VAL A 73 3.72 8.75 5.95
C VAL A 73 3.53 7.88 4.72
N LYS A 74 4.45 8.01 3.76
CA LYS A 74 4.49 7.21 2.53
C LYS A 74 5.46 6.05 2.70
N LYS A 75 5.24 4.97 1.94
CA LYS A 75 6.17 3.82 1.85
C LYS A 75 7.59 4.27 1.48
N SER A 76 7.74 5.25 0.59
CA SER A 76 9.04 5.77 0.17
C SER A 76 9.81 6.47 1.30
N ASN A 77 9.09 7.07 2.25
CA ASN A 77 9.66 7.85 3.35
C ASN A 77 9.59 7.08 4.68
N GLY A 78 9.42 5.76 4.63
CA GLY A 78 9.25 4.94 5.82
C GLY A 78 9.94 3.60 5.68
N GLN A 79 10.34 3.05 6.83
CA GLN A 79 10.99 1.75 6.93
C GLN A 79 10.09 0.79 7.68
N MET A 80 9.92 -0.41 7.14
CA MET A 80 9.26 -1.51 7.83
C MET A 80 10.29 -2.21 8.72
N LEU A 81 9.97 -2.38 10.01
CA LEU A 81 10.88 -2.94 11.01
C LEU A 81 10.67 -4.44 11.16
N ALA A 82 9.41 -4.86 11.33
CA ALA A 82 9.06 -6.24 11.55
C ALA A 82 7.62 -6.54 11.10
N ILE A 83 7.39 -7.79 10.72
CA ILE A 83 6.06 -8.35 10.48
C ILE A 83 6.04 -9.69 11.19
N ASN A 84 5.17 -9.80 12.17
CA ASN A 84 4.91 -11.04 12.87
C ASN A 84 3.50 -11.50 12.52
N GLU A 85 3.30 -12.80 12.36
CA GLU A 85 1.99 -13.44 12.27
C GLU A 85 1.54 -13.86 13.67
#